data_AF-A0A929I2B4-F1
#
_entry.id   AF-A0A929I2B4-F1
#
_cell.length_a   1.000
_cell.length_b   1.000
_cell.length_c   1.000
_cell.angle_alpha   90.00
_cell.angle_beta   90.00
_cell.angle_gamma   90.00
#
_symmetry.space_group_name_H-M   'P 1'
#
loop_
_entity.id
_entity.type
_entity.pdbx_description
1 polymer ?
#
loop_
_entity_poly.entity_id
_entity_poly.type
_entity_poly.pdbx_seq_one_letter_code
_entity_poly.pdbx_strand_id
1 'polypeptide(L)'
;MTAYFIRRLLLIIPTFLGITILVFTITRFVPGGPIERIIAQIQQMPGIEGGASSGKANEQTQPLSAEQIEELKRYYGFDKPILTSYFLWLGKVLKGDLGISTRYYDPVWE
;
A
#
# COMPACT_ATOMS: atom_id res chain seq x y z
N MET A 1 -29.13 31.83 7.02
CA MET A 1 -28.18 31.32 6.01
C MET A 1 -26.97 30.60 6.61
N THR A 2 -26.30 31.17 7.63
CA THR A 2 -25.15 30.56 8.31
C THR A 2 -25.43 29.18 8.94
N ALA A 3 -26.59 28.99 9.58
CA ALA A 3 -26.99 27.70 10.15
C ALA A 3 -27.12 26.57 9.11
N TYR A 4 -27.58 26.88 7.90
CA TYR A 4 -27.64 25.91 6.79
C TYR A 4 -26.24 25.56 6.28
N PHE A 5 -25.36 26.57 6.17
CA PHE A 5 -23.97 26.37 5.77
C PHE A 5 -23.22 25.48 6.77
N ILE A 6 -23.35 25.73 8.07
CA ILE A 6 -22.73 24.92 9.13
C ILE A 6 -23.29 23.50 9.12
N ARG A 7 -24.61 23.33 8.99
CA ARG A 7 -25.24 22.00 8.91
C ARG A 7 -24.73 21.20 7.71
N ARG A 8 -24.56 21.86 6.56
CA ARG A 8 -24.00 21.25 5.35
C ARG A 8 -22.52 20.91 5.51
N LEU A 9 -21.72 21.82 6.10
CA LEU A 9 -20.30 21.58 6.39
C LEU A 9 -20.09 20.42 7.36
N LEU A 10 -20.93 20.33 8.40
CA LEU A 10 -20.90 19.25 9.38
C LEU A 10 -21.31 17.92 8.73
N LEU A 11 -22.24 17.92 7.76
CA LEU A 11 -22.62 16.74 6.98
C LEU A 11 -21.57 16.27 5.97
N ILE A 12 -20.61 17.11 5.57
CA ILE A 12 -19.50 16.70 4.68
C ILE A 12 -18.55 15.74 5.39
N ILE A 13 -18.28 15.96 6.69
CA ILE A 13 -17.36 15.11 7.46
C ILE A 13 -17.81 13.64 7.51
N PRO A 14 -19.07 13.30 7.89
CA PRO A 14 -19.52 11.92 7.94
C PRO A 14 -19.67 11.28 6.55
N THR A 15 -20.05 12.03 5.51
CA THR A 15 -20.10 11.48 4.15
C THR A 15 -18.70 11.20 3.62
N PHE A 16 -17.75 12.10 3.86
CA PHE A 16 -16.34 11.89 3.53
C PHE A 16 -15.79 10.65 4.23
N LEU A 17 -15.97 10.55 5.55
CA LEU A 17 -15.58 9.37 6.34
C LEU A 17 -16.24 8.08 5.83
N GLY A 18 -17.52 8.13 5.49
CA GLY A 18 -18.23 6.97 4.94
C GLY A 18 -17.64 6.49 3.62
N ILE A 19 -17.36 7.41 2.69
CA ILE A 19 -16.76 7.08 1.40
C ILE A 19 -15.32 6.58 1.57
N THR A 20 -14.51 7.22 2.42
CA THR A 20 -13.11 6.80 2.63
C THR A 20 -13.01 5.44 3.31
N ILE A 21 -13.89 5.14 4.27
CA ILE A 21 -13.99 3.81 4.88
C ILE A 21 -14.40 2.79 3.82
N LEU A 22 -15.39 3.09 2.99
CA LEU A 22 -15.84 2.20 1.92
C LEU A 22 -14.71 1.89 0.93
N VAL A 23 -13.99 2.89 0.45
CA VAL A 23 -12.83 2.73 -0.43
C VAL A 23 -11.75 1.87 0.23
N PHE A 24 -11.35 2.21 1.46
CA PHE A 24 -10.34 1.46 2.21
C PHE A 24 -10.73 -0.01 2.43
N THR A 25 -12.00 -0.25 2.69
CA THR A 25 -12.52 -1.60 2.88
C THR A 25 -12.45 -2.38 1.58
N ILE A 26 -12.91 -1.80 0.47
CA ILE A 26 -12.82 -2.43 -0.85
C ILE A 26 -11.38 -2.77 -1.21
N THR A 27 -10.41 -1.84 -1.06
CA THR A 27 -9.01 -2.11 -1.43
C THR A 27 -8.36 -3.20 -0.59
N ARG A 28 -8.80 -3.40 0.66
CA ARG A 28 -8.29 -4.46 1.54
C ARG A 28 -8.95 -5.82 1.30
N PHE A 29 -10.14 -5.83 0.69
CA PHE A 29 -10.82 -7.06 0.29
C PHE A 29 -10.48 -7.52 -1.14
N VAL A 30 -9.79 -6.71 -1.95
CA VAL A 30 -9.34 -7.14 -3.28
C VAL A 30 -8.33 -8.28 -3.14
N PRO A 31 -8.65 -9.52 -3.60
CA PRO A 31 -7.73 -10.64 -3.56
C PRO A 31 -6.59 -10.42 -4.58
N GLY A 32 -5.35 -10.69 -4.17
CA GLY A 32 -4.16 -10.48 -5.00
C GLY A 32 -3.58 -9.07 -4.88
N GLY A 33 -3.34 -8.63 -3.64
CA GLY A 33 -2.73 -7.35 -3.34
C GLY A 33 -1.29 -7.24 -3.85
N PRO A 34 -0.67 -6.06 -3.69
CA PRO A 34 0.69 -5.79 -4.17
C PRO A 34 1.70 -6.83 -3.66
N ILE A 35 1.55 -7.23 -2.40
CA ILE A 35 2.47 -8.17 -1.74
C ILE A 35 2.33 -9.57 -2.35
N GLU A 36 1.11 -10.07 -2.54
CA GLU A 36 0.90 -11.38 -3.16
C GLU A 36 1.42 -11.41 -4.60
N ARG A 37 1.27 -10.31 -5.35
CA ARG A 37 1.79 -10.20 -6.72
C ARG A 37 3.31 -10.15 -6.76
N ILE A 38 3.95 -9.43 -5.85
CA ILE A 38 5.41 -9.36 -5.75
C ILE A 38 5.95 -10.75 -5.39
N ILE A 39 5.36 -11.42 -4.39
CA ILE A 39 5.75 -12.79 -4.01
C ILE A 39 5.52 -13.74 -5.19
N ALA A 40 4.37 -13.69 -5.85
CA ALA A 40 4.05 -14.56 -6.98
C ALA A 40 4.95 -14.30 -8.21
N GLN A 41 5.28 -13.04 -8.51
CA GLN A 41 6.17 -12.67 -9.61
C GLN A 41 7.59 -13.18 -9.37
N ILE A 42 8.09 -13.08 -8.14
CA ILE A 42 9.40 -13.59 -7.75
C ILE A 42 9.42 -15.12 -7.80
N GLN A 43 8.35 -15.77 -7.34
CA GLN A 43 8.23 -17.24 -7.40
C GLN A 43 8.11 -17.78 -8.83
N GLN A 44 7.69 -16.93 -9.79
CA GLN A 44 7.46 -17.28 -11.20
C GLN A 44 8.61 -16.88 -12.15
N MET A 45 9.74 -16.37 -11.65
CA MET A 45 10.95 -16.14 -12.47
C MET A 45 11.97 -17.27 -12.30
N PRO A 46 11.89 -18.36 -13.10
CA PRO A 46 13.03 -19.26 -13.27
C PRO A 46 13.98 -18.63 -14.31
N GLY A 47 15.00 -17.90 -13.86
CA GLY A 47 16.30 -17.91 -14.56
C GLY A 47 16.82 -16.69 -15.35
N ILE A 48 16.44 -15.43 -15.10
CA ILE A 48 17.13 -14.24 -15.65
C ILE A 48 17.04 -13.12 -14.59
N GLU A 49 18.11 -12.77 -13.86
CA GLU A 49 19.19 -11.83 -14.23
C GLU A 49 18.73 -10.45 -14.77
N GLY A 50 18.97 -9.38 -14.00
CA GLY A 50 19.06 -8.01 -14.52
C GLY A 50 18.22 -7.02 -13.71
N GLY A 51 18.74 -5.99 -13.05
CA GLY A 51 20.05 -5.34 -12.89
C GLY A 51 19.73 -4.01 -12.17
N ALA A 52 20.52 -3.40 -11.28
CA ALA A 52 21.96 -3.25 -11.12
C ALA A 52 22.26 -3.07 -9.60
N SER A 53 23.42 -3.37 -9.01
CA SER A 53 24.79 -3.52 -9.49
C SER A 53 25.64 -4.24 -8.42
N SER A 54 26.68 -4.94 -8.91
CA SER A 54 27.92 -5.32 -8.21
C SER A 54 27.88 -6.39 -7.10
N GLY A 55 28.36 -7.58 -7.47
CA GLY A 55 29.47 -8.19 -6.73
C GLY A 55 29.27 -9.60 -6.19
N LYS A 56 29.83 -10.56 -6.94
CA LYS A 56 30.38 -11.86 -6.52
C LYS A 56 29.42 -13.03 -6.25
N ALA A 57 29.70 -14.07 -7.03
CA ALA A 57 29.26 -15.45 -6.89
C ALA A 57 29.48 -15.98 -5.46
N ASN A 58 28.40 -16.42 -4.82
CA ASN A 58 28.42 -17.56 -3.93
C ASN A 58 27.04 -18.23 -3.88
N GLU A 59 27.07 -19.55 -3.86
CA GLU A 59 25.96 -20.46 -3.74
C GLU A 59 25.19 -20.25 -2.43
N GLN A 60 24.09 -19.51 -2.46
CA GLN A 60 23.02 -19.71 -1.49
C GLN A 60 21.68 -19.37 -2.14
N THR A 61 20.84 -20.37 -2.28
CA THR A 61 19.39 -20.25 -2.43
C THR A 61 18.85 -19.59 -1.15
N GLN A 62 19.05 -18.28 -0.99
CA GLN A 62 18.29 -17.51 -0.02
C GLN A 62 16.97 -17.16 -0.70
N PRO A 63 15.84 -17.81 -0.36
CA PRO A 63 14.56 -17.13 -0.56
C PRO A 63 14.70 -15.78 0.16
N LEU A 64 14.32 -14.69 -0.50
CA LEU A 64 14.37 -13.34 0.09
C LEU A 64 13.95 -13.40 1.56
N SER A 65 14.82 -12.85 2.43
CA SER A 65 14.75 -13.05 3.87
C SER A 65 13.35 -12.72 4.37
N ALA A 66 12.82 -13.51 5.29
CA ALA A 66 11.52 -13.25 5.93
C ALA A 66 11.39 -11.79 6.41
N GLU A 67 12.53 -11.16 6.73
CA GLU A 67 12.69 -9.75 7.09
C GLU A 67 12.23 -8.78 6.00
N GLN A 68 12.54 -9.01 4.72
CA GLN A 68 12.09 -8.13 3.62
C GLN A 68 10.57 -8.21 3.41
N ILE A 69 9.99 -9.41 3.56
CA ILE A 69 8.54 -9.61 3.49
C ILE A 69 7.86 -8.94 4.69
N GLU A 70 8.47 -8.99 5.87
CA GLU A 70 7.98 -8.34 7.08
C GLU A 70 8.06 -6.81 6.98
N GLU A 71 9.15 -6.28 6.45
CA GLU A 71 9.31 -4.85 6.18
C GLU A 71 8.29 -4.36 5.14
N LEU A 72 8.02 -5.16 4.11
CA LEU A 72 6.98 -4.86 3.13
C LEU A 72 5.58 -4.85 3.78
N LYS A 73 5.27 -5.85 4.61
CA LYS A 73 4.01 -5.88 5.38
C LYS A 73 3.87 -4.68 6.31
N ARG A 74 4.98 -4.24 6.92
CA ARG A 74 5.05 -3.05 7.78
C ARG A 74 4.83 -1.76 6.99
N TYR A 75 5.43 -1.64 5.80
CA TYR A 75 5.28 -0.49 4.91
C TYR A 75 3.83 -0.31 4.44
N TYR A 76 3.19 -1.41 4.03
CA TYR A 76 1.78 -1.41 3.63
C TYR A 76 0.79 -1.39 4.83
N GLY A 77 1.31 -1.48 6.07
CA GLY A 77 0.51 -1.41 7.30
C GLY A 77 -0.42 -2.60 7.50
N PHE A 78 -0.12 -3.74 6.90
CA PHE A 78 -0.85 -5.00 7.10
C PHE A 78 -0.52 -5.66 8.44
N ASP A 79 0.55 -5.23 9.12
CA ASP A 79 0.94 -5.65 10.47
C ASP A 79 0.07 -5.03 11.57
N LYS A 80 -0.65 -3.94 11.26
CA LYS A 80 -1.40 -3.14 12.24
C LYS A 80 -2.90 -3.47 12.25
N PRO A 81 -3.59 -3.24 13.39
CA PRO A 81 -5.05 -3.29 13.44
C PRO A 81 -5.69 -2.42 12.36
N ILE A 82 -6.82 -2.89 11.81
CA ILE A 82 -7.51 -2.29 10.64
C ILE A 82 -7.75 -0.78 10.82
N LEU A 83 -8.17 -0.37 12.02
CA LEU A 83 -8.39 1.04 12.37
C LEU A 83 -7.10 1.87 12.29
N THR A 84 -5.99 1.37 12.81
CA THR A 84 -4.69 2.05 12.77
C THR A 84 -4.19 2.20 11.33
N SER A 85 -4.30 1.14 10.53
CA SER A 85 -3.96 1.19 9.11
C SER A 85 -4.83 2.21 8.36
N TYR A 86 -6.11 2.30 8.69
CA TYR A 86 -7.03 3.27 8.09
C TYR A 86 -6.61 4.72 8.36
N PHE A 87 -6.35 5.08 9.62
CA PHE A 87 -5.91 6.45 9.96
C PHE A 87 -4.54 6.80 9.35
N LEU A 88 -3.63 5.83 9.29
CA LEU A 88 -2.31 6.03 8.69
C LEU A 88 -2.41 6.20 7.17
N TRP A 89 -3.22 5.38 6.50
CA TRP A 89 -3.54 5.50 5.08
C TRP A 89 -4.23 6.83 4.77
N LEU A 90 -5.28 7.18 5.53
CA LEU A 90 -6.02 8.43 5.35
C LEU A 90 -5.10 9.65 5.52
N GLY A 91 -4.20 9.61 6.51
CA GLY A 91 -3.19 10.65 6.72
C GLY A 91 -2.22 10.81 5.55
N LYS A 92 -1.79 9.71 4.91
CA LYS A 92 -0.97 9.75 3.69
C LYS A 92 -1.75 10.36 2.52
N VAL A 93 -2.98 9.89 2.28
CA VAL A 93 -3.85 10.39 1.21
C VAL A 93 -4.12 11.90 1.38
N LEU A 94 -4.40 12.36 2.60
CA LEU A 94 -4.62 13.79 2.89
C LEU A 94 -3.36 14.64 2.70
N LYS A 95 -2.17 14.06 2.82
CA LYS A 95 -0.88 14.71 2.51
C LYS A 95 -0.53 14.68 1.02
N GLY A 96 -1.39 14.09 0.18
CA GLY A 96 -1.10 13.91 -1.24
C GLY A 96 -0.15 12.73 -1.52
N ASP A 97 0.06 11.82 -0.57
CA ASP A 97 0.81 10.59 -0.79
C ASP A 97 -0.17 9.46 -1.16
N LEU A 98 -0.26 9.14 -2.45
CA LEU A 98 -1.04 7.99 -2.96
C LEU A 98 -0.24 6.69 -2.96
N GLY A 99 1.02 6.72 -2.52
CA GLY A 99 1.91 5.58 -2.55
C GLY A 99 2.57 5.33 -3.90
N ILE A 100 3.12 4.13 -4.03
CA ILE A 100 3.95 3.69 -5.15
C ILE A 100 3.08 2.89 -6.14
N SER A 101 3.29 3.12 -7.44
CA SER A 101 2.67 2.32 -8.50
C SER A 101 3.16 0.88 -8.45
N THR A 102 2.24 -0.09 -8.44
CA THR A 102 2.60 -1.52 -8.49
C THR A 102 3.12 -1.97 -9.85
N ARG A 103 2.96 -1.15 -10.89
CA ARG A 103 3.43 -1.47 -12.25
C ARG A 103 4.78 -0.82 -12.57
N TYR A 104 4.95 0.43 -12.15
CA TYR A 104 6.11 1.25 -12.53
C TYR A 104 7.08 1.47 -11.37
N TYR A 105 6.70 1.14 -10.13
CA TYR A 105 7.51 1.33 -8.92
C TYR A 105 7.89 2.79 -8.60
N ASP A 106 7.24 3.75 -9.25
CA ASP A 106 7.37 5.20 -9.02
C ASP A 106 6.14 5.76 -8.24
N PRO A 107 6.25 6.94 -7.60
CA PRO A 107 5.12 7.60 -6.96
C PRO A 107 3.96 7.84 -7.94
N VAL A 108 2.72 7.60 -7.52
CA VAL A 108 1.55 7.74 -8.42
C VAL A 108 1.31 9.19 -8.88
N TRP A 109 1.84 10.17 -8.13
CA TRP A 109 1.69 11.59 -8.44
C TRP A 109 2.80 12.18 -9.30
N GLU A 110 3.87 11.43 -9.57
CA GLU A 110 4.97 11.82 -10.46
C GLU A 110 4.81 11.16 -11.84
#